data_AF-A0A1B6BK93-F1
#
_entry.id   AF-A0A1B6BK93-F1
#
_cell.length_a   1.000
_cell.length_b   1.000
_cell.length_c   1.000
_cell.angle_alpha   90.00
_cell.angle_beta   90.00
_cell.angle_gamma   90.00
#
_symmetry.space_group_name_H-M   'P 1'
#
loop_
_entity.id
_entity.type
_entity.pdbx_description
1 polymer ?
#
loop_
_entity_poly.entity_id
_entity_poly.type
_entity_poly.pdbx_seq_one_letter_code
_entity_poly.pdbx_strand_id
1 'polypeptide(L)' 'MCSECGKVKNTLLLSERTYHCEDCGMTMDRDYNASINIKNEGMRILLA' A
#
# COMPACT_ATOMS: atom_id res chain seq x y z
N MET A 1 -4.09 -0.95 0.35
CA MET A 1 -3.48 -1.95 -0.55
C MET A 1 -2.05 -2.17 -0.12
N CYS A 2 -1.59 -3.41 -0.12
CA CYS A 2 -0.19 -3.75 0.07
C CYS A 2 0.56 -3.47 -1.24
N SER A 3 1.61 -2.65 -1.18
CA SER A 3 2.42 -2.34 -2.36
C SER A 3 3.27 -3.50 -2.85
N GLU A 4 3.48 -4.52 -2.01
CA GLU A 4 4.26 -5.73 -2.35
C GLU A 4 3.40 -6.78 -3.07
N CYS A 5 2.25 -7.15 -2.48
CA CYS A 5 1.44 -8.28 -2.97
C CYS A 5 0.07 -7.88 -3.54
N GLY A 6 -0.30 -6.59 -3.50
CA GLY A 6 -1.56 -6.08 -4.03
C GLY A 6 -2.79 -6.33 -3.15
N LYS A 7 -2.69 -7.10 -2.05
CA LYS A 7 -3.85 -7.34 -1.17
C LYS A 7 -4.43 -6.04 -0.62
N VAL A 8 -5.75 -5.90 -0.66
CA VAL A 8 -6.46 -4.79 -0.03
C VAL A 8 -6.80 -5.13 1.42
N LYS A 9 -6.35 -4.26 2.34
CA LYS A 9 -6.79 -4.26 3.74
C LYS A 9 -8.04 -3.37 3.86
N ASN A 10 -9.16 -3.94 4.28
CA ASN A 10 -10.45 -3.24 4.31
C ASN A 10 -10.55 -2.18 5.42
N THR A 11 -9.79 -2.36 6.51
CA THR A 11 -9.80 -1.45 7.65
C THR A 11 -8.37 -1.05 7.97
N LEU A 12 -8.13 0.26 8.03
CA LEU A 12 -6.85 0.85 8.39
C LEU A 12 -7.13 2.24 8.97
N LEU A 13 -6.84 2.42 10.25
CA LEU A 13 -7.07 3.65 10.98
C LEU A 13 -6.00 4.70 10.64
N LEU A 14 -6.37 5.98 10.68
CA LEU A 14 -5.42 7.08 10.51
C LEU A 14 -4.36 7.13 11.62
N SER A 15 -4.67 6.58 12.80
CA SER A 15 -3.72 6.44 13.91
C SER A 15 -2.69 5.33 13.68
N GLU A 16 -2.97 4.34 12.81
CA GLU A 16 -2.02 3.29 12.46
C GLU A 16 -0.96 3.88 11.51
N ARG A 17 0.23 4.17 12.04
CA ARG A 17 1.36 4.71 11.25
C ARG A 17 2.22 3.62 10.59
N THR A 18 2.18 2.40 11.12
CA THR A 18 2.83 1.24 10.50
C THR A 18 1.78 0.41 9.77
N TYR A 19 2.05 0.10 8.51
CA TYR A 19 1.28 -0.85 7.73
C TYR A 19 1.89 -2.24 7.87
N HIS A 20 1.08 -3.22 8.30
CA HIS A 20 1.41 -4.64 8.27
C HIS A 20 0.45 -5.36 7.31
N CYS A 21 1.00 -6.19 6.43
CA CYS A 21 0.22 -7.02 5.51
C CYS A 21 0.09 -8.45 6.04
N GLU A 22 -1.12 -8.86 6.38
CA GLU A 22 -1.43 -10.22 6.87
C GLU A 22 -1.20 -11.32 5.82
N ASP A 23 -1.17 -10.96 4.53
CA ASP A 23 -1.03 -11.94 3.44
C ASP A 23 0.44 -12.21 3.03
N CYS A 24 1.34 -11.23 3.17
CA CYS A 24 2.75 -11.40 2.76
C CYS A 24 3.77 -11.06 3.85
N GLY A 25 3.33 -10.60 5.03
CA GLY A 25 4.21 -10.27 6.16
C GLY A 25 4.97 -8.95 6.05
N MET A 26 4.88 -8.25 4.91
CA MET A 26 5.53 -6.95 4.72
C MET A 26 5.07 -5.95 5.79
N THR A 27 6.03 -5.24 6.39
CA THR A 27 5.81 -4.21 7.41
C THR A 27 6.61 -2.96 7.09
N MET A 28 5.95 -1.81 6.95
CA MET A 28 6.60 -0.52 6.68
C MET A 28 5.74 0.66 7.12
N ASP A 29 6.25 1.89 7.02
CA ASP A 29 5.43 3.07 7.23
C ASP A 29 4.22 3.10 6.26
N ARG A 30 3.03 3.39 6.80
CA ARG A 30 1.78 3.37 6.05
C ARG A 30 1.80 4.37 4.89
N ASP A 31 2.28 5.58 5.13
CA ASP A 31 2.26 6.66 4.15
C ASP A 31 3.27 6.35 3.04
N TYR A 32 4.40 5.73 3.37
CA TYR A 32 5.33 5.23 2.38
C TYR A 32 4.72 4.10 1.52
N ASN A 33 4.07 3.09 2.13
CA ASN A 33 3.32 2.05 1.38
C ASN A 33 2.26 2.66 0.46
N ALA A 34 1.52 3.67 0.92
CA ALA A 34 0.52 4.38 0.13
C ALA A 34 1.15 5.12 -1.06
N SER A 35 2.29 5.80 -0.84
CA SER A 35 3.01 6.54 -1.90
C SER A 35 3.43 5.64 -3.07
N ILE A 36 3.86 4.40 -2.78
CA ILE A 36 4.24 3.42 -3.79
C ILE A 36 3.02 3.05 -4.64
N ASN A 37 1.87 2.78 -4.00
CA ASN A 37 0.63 2.49 -4.72
C ASN A 37 0.20 3.65 -5.63
N ILE A 38 0.27 4.89 -5.14
CA ILE A 38 -0.09 6.10 -5.92
C ILE A 38 0.84 6.26 -7.13
N LYS A 39 2.16 6.11 -6.93
CA LYS A 39 3.14 6.14 -8.01
C LYS A 39 2.82 5.08 -9.07
N ASN A 40 2.58 3.83 -8.66
CA ASN A 40 2.32 2.73 -9.57
C ASN A 40 1.04 2.94 -10.38
N GLU A 41 -0.02 3.46 -9.75
CA GLU A 41 -1.26 3.81 -10.44
C GLU A 41 -1.06 4.96 -11.45
N GLY A 42 -0.29 5.98 -11.07
CA GLY A 42 0.07 7.07 -11.99
C GLY A 42 0.83 6.56 -13.22
N MET A 43 1.78 5.64 -13.03
CA MET A 43 2.50 5.00 -14.14
C MET A 43 1.58 4.13 -15.00
N ARG A 44 0.65 3.40 -14.39
CA ARG A 44 -0.34 2.59 -15.10
C ARG A 44 -1.21 3.45 -16.02
N ILE A 45 -1.65 4.61 -15.54
CA ILE A 45 -2.46 5.56 -16.33
C ILE A 45 -1.63 6.16 -17.47
N LEU A 46 -0.36 6.49 -17.24
CA LEU A 46 0.51 7.10 -18.25
C LEU A 46 0.87 6.13 -19.41
N LEU A 47 0.95 4.83 -19.12
CA LEU A 47 1.36 3.79 -20.07
C LEU A 47 0.17 3.07 -20.72
N ALA A 48 -1.07 3.46 -20.41
CA ALA A 48 -2.30 2.89 -20.94
C ALA A 48 -2.72 3.51 -22.28
#